data_AF-A0AAV0TYT1-F1
#
_entry.id   AF-A0AAV0TYT1-F1
#
_cell.length_a   1.000
_cell.length_b   1.000
_cell.length_c   1.000
_cell.angle_alpha   90.00
_cell.angle_beta   90.00
_cell.angle_gamma   90.00
#
_symmetry.space_group_name_H-M   'P 1'
#
loop_
_entity.id
_entity.type
_entity.pdbx_description
1 polymer ?
#
loop_
_entity_poly.entity_id
_entity_poly.type
_entity_poly.pdbx_seq_one_letter_code
_entity_poly.pdbx_strand_id
1 'polypeptide(L)'
;MCLCSFSFQPFLPQWASTCAQKAEARKLAAAKLSRSRRKVRATRAWCDSLIYSNLVYALAAVFSFSCDQNVCGVLQMSAAIASTMFHRSKETKYLLLDAFISGTLGFIFIFAGQHTLSNAWYGILTAKLLLASLCAFTWLYCGMPGGERYDKWHNRWHYVSGATTISTTLFLTMYLPEFDLLLHELVQDMMSVRSMFL
;
A
#
# COMPACT_ATOMS: atom_id res chain seq x y z
N MET A 1 -21.83 13.17 -54.44
CA MET A 1 -21.68 11.70 -54.37
C MET A 1 -20.33 11.40 -53.74
N CYS A 2 -20.31 11.00 -52.47
CA CYS A 2 -19.09 10.81 -51.68
C CYS A 2 -18.78 9.33 -51.49
N LEU A 3 -17.48 9.03 -51.51
CA LEU A 3 -16.82 7.74 -51.53
C LEU A 3 -16.80 7.03 -50.16
N CYS A 4 -16.90 5.70 -50.23
CA CYS A 4 -16.23 4.66 -49.43
C CYS A 4 -16.06 4.86 -47.92
N SER A 5 -16.87 4.14 -47.14
CA SER A 5 -16.63 3.89 -45.71
C SER A 5 -15.76 2.65 -45.53
N PHE A 6 -14.51 2.84 -45.09
CA PHE A 6 -13.64 1.75 -44.62
C PHE A 6 -14.09 1.27 -43.24
N SER A 7 -14.38 -0.03 -43.12
CA SER A 7 -14.67 -0.68 -41.85
C SER A 7 -13.37 -1.21 -41.25
N PHE A 8 -12.87 -0.55 -40.20
CA PHE A 8 -11.81 -1.10 -39.36
C PHE A 8 -12.44 -1.87 -38.20
N GLN A 9 -12.52 -3.21 -38.34
CA GLN A 9 -12.68 -4.09 -37.18
C GLN A 9 -11.31 -4.24 -36.50
N PRO A 10 -11.16 -3.90 -35.20
CA PRO A 10 -10.00 -4.34 -34.45
C PRO A 10 -10.16 -5.83 -34.11
N PHE A 11 -9.25 -6.64 -34.62
CA PHE A 11 -8.99 -8.00 -34.16
C PHE A 11 -8.67 -7.96 -32.66
N LEU A 12 -9.63 -8.32 -31.82
CA LEU A 12 -9.40 -8.64 -30.42
C LEU A 12 -9.03 -10.13 -30.30
N PRO A 13 -7.99 -10.47 -29.51
CA PRO A 13 -7.56 -11.85 -29.34
C PRO A 13 -8.64 -12.68 -28.65
N GLN A 14 -8.87 -13.86 -29.23
CA GLN A 14 -9.97 -14.81 -28.99
C GLN A 14 -9.98 -15.48 -27.59
N TRP A 15 -9.18 -15.00 -26.65
CA TRP A 15 -9.04 -15.58 -25.31
C TRP A 15 -9.91 -14.88 -24.26
N ALA A 16 -10.56 -13.75 -24.60
CA ALA A 16 -11.44 -13.02 -23.71
C ALA A 16 -12.90 -13.53 -23.66
N SER A 17 -13.29 -14.49 -24.52
CA SER A 17 -14.71 -14.81 -24.76
C SER A 17 -15.30 -15.94 -23.90
N THR A 18 -14.48 -16.77 -23.24
CA THR A 18 -15.00 -17.92 -22.47
C THR A 18 -15.58 -17.55 -21.10
N CYS A 19 -15.24 -16.39 -20.53
CA CYS A 19 -15.83 -15.92 -19.26
C CYS A 19 -17.15 -15.15 -19.44
N ALA A 20 -17.38 -14.54 -20.61
CA ALA A 20 -18.55 -13.69 -20.83
C ALA A 20 -19.84 -14.49 -21.08
N GLN A 21 -19.78 -15.62 -21.81
CA GLN A 21 -20.98 -16.39 -22.15
C GLN A 21 -21.60 -17.18 -20.99
N LYS A 22 -20.84 -17.49 -19.93
CA LYS A 22 -21.39 -18.12 -18.70
C LYS A 22 -22.15 -17.15 -17.81
N ALA A 23 -22.04 -15.84 -18.04
CA ALA A 23 -22.67 -14.82 -17.21
C ALA A 23 -24.14 -14.56 -17.59
N GLU A 24 -24.51 -14.70 -18.87
CA GLU A 24 -25.89 -14.42 -19.32
C GLU A 24 -26.86 -15.58 -19.06
N ALA A 25 -26.43 -16.83 -19.22
CA ALA A 25 -27.29 -18.00 -18.95
C ALA A 25 -27.65 -18.13 -17.45
N ARG A 26 -26.85 -17.57 -16.54
CA ARG A 26 -27.13 -17.56 -15.09
C ARG A 26 -28.09 -16.46 -14.64
N LYS A 27 -28.31 -15.41 -15.43
CA LYS A 27 -29.15 -14.27 -15.03
C LYS A 27 -30.64 -14.61 -15.00
N LEU A 28 -31.09 -15.57 -15.80
CA LEU A 28 -32.51 -15.98 -15.85
C LEU A 28 -32.90 -17.05 -14.82
N ALA A 29 -31.95 -17.88 -14.37
CA ALA A 29 -32.23 -18.91 -13.36
C ALA A 29 -32.14 -18.40 -11.90
N ALA A 30 -31.40 -17.31 -11.66
CA ALA A 30 -31.15 -16.79 -10.31
C ALA A 30 -32.24 -15.87 -9.74
N ALA A 31 -33.25 -15.49 -10.55
CA ALA A 31 -34.28 -14.53 -10.11
C ALA A 31 -35.36 -15.15 -9.19
N LYS A 32 -35.40 -16.48 -9.01
CA LYS A 32 -36.49 -17.15 -8.30
C LYS A 32 -36.13 -18.04 -7.11
N LEU A 33 -34.85 -18.16 -6.73
CA LEU A 33 -34.49 -19.00 -5.59
C LEU A 33 -33.47 -18.32 -4.66
N SER A 34 -33.85 -18.28 -3.39
CA SER A 34 -33.02 -18.04 -2.20
C SER A 34 -32.81 -16.58 -1.77
N ARG A 35 -33.86 -16.04 -1.12
CA ARG A 35 -33.67 -15.35 0.18
C ARG A 35 -32.96 -16.31 1.14
N SER A 36 -31.64 -16.39 1.04
CA SER A 36 -30.76 -16.92 2.08
C SER A 36 -29.60 -15.94 2.18
N ARG A 37 -29.71 -14.98 3.10
CA ARG A 37 -28.61 -14.10 3.49
C ARG A 37 -27.55 -14.94 4.22
N ARG A 38 -26.81 -15.78 3.49
CA ARG A 38 -25.45 -16.10 3.88
C ARG A 38 -24.63 -14.89 3.46
N LYS A 39 -24.13 -14.13 4.44
CA LYS A 39 -23.10 -13.10 4.24
C LYS A 39 -21.84 -13.84 3.76
N VAL A 40 -21.81 -14.25 2.50
CA VAL A 40 -20.62 -14.81 1.87
C VAL A 40 -19.60 -13.68 1.97
N ARG A 41 -18.56 -13.87 2.79
CA ARG A 41 -17.43 -12.94 2.84
C ARG A 41 -16.90 -12.84 1.42
N ALA A 42 -17.20 -11.73 0.77
CA ALA A 42 -16.81 -11.49 -0.61
C ALA A 42 -15.31 -11.19 -0.60
N THR A 43 -14.53 -12.22 -0.85
CA THR A 43 -13.08 -12.11 -0.95
C THR A 43 -12.72 -11.54 -2.34
N ARG A 44 -11.86 -10.53 -2.44
CA ARG A 44 -11.54 -9.87 -3.73
C ARG A 44 -10.71 -10.74 -4.67
N ALA A 45 -10.90 -10.69 -5.99
CA ALA A 45 -10.07 -11.45 -6.92
C ALA A 45 -8.58 -11.04 -6.82
N TRP A 46 -7.65 -11.99 -6.97
CA TRP A 46 -6.21 -11.68 -6.96
C TRP A 46 -5.79 -10.71 -8.06
N CYS A 47 -6.51 -10.71 -9.18
CA CYS A 47 -6.25 -9.79 -10.28
C CYS A 47 -6.86 -8.38 -10.09
N ASP A 48 -7.40 -8.10 -8.90
CA ASP A 48 -7.98 -6.78 -8.57
C ASP A 48 -6.89 -5.71 -8.57
N SER A 49 -7.15 -4.60 -9.27
CA SER A 49 -6.18 -3.51 -9.42
C SER A 49 -5.74 -2.92 -8.08
N LEU A 50 -6.61 -2.93 -7.05
CA LEU A 50 -6.27 -2.45 -5.72
C LEU A 50 -5.32 -3.39 -4.97
N ILE A 51 -5.40 -4.69 -5.24
CA ILE A 51 -4.45 -5.66 -4.69
C ILE A 51 -3.08 -5.45 -5.35
N TYR A 52 -3.05 -5.31 -6.68
CA TYR A 52 -1.80 -5.10 -7.40
C TYR A 52 -1.08 -3.80 -7.03
N SER A 53 -1.80 -2.74 -6.66
CA SER A 53 -1.13 -1.51 -6.29
C SER A 53 -0.33 -1.60 -4.98
N ASN A 54 -0.52 -2.63 -4.16
CA ASN A 54 0.38 -2.90 -3.03
C ASN A 54 1.80 -3.31 -3.44
N LEU A 55 2.02 -3.66 -4.71
CA LEU A 55 3.34 -4.00 -5.23
C LEU A 55 4.34 -2.84 -5.05
N VAL A 56 3.86 -1.60 -5.00
CA VAL A 56 4.71 -0.42 -4.73
C VAL A 56 5.43 -0.49 -3.38
N TYR A 57 4.82 -1.10 -2.36
CA TYR A 57 5.45 -1.31 -1.05
C TYR A 57 6.45 -2.46 -1.07
N ALA A 58 6.18 -3.51 -1.84
CA ALA A 58 7.15 -4.57 -2.08
C ALA A 58 8.36 -4.05 -2.87
N LEU A 59 8.14 -3.17 -3.85
CA LEU A 59 9.22 -2.48 -4.57
C LEU A 59 10.03 -1.60 -3.63
N ALA A 60 9.37 -0.82 -2.76
CA ALA A 60 10.07 -0.05 -1.74
C ALA A 60 10.98 -0.94 -0.89
N ALA A 61 10.47 -2.10 -0.44
CA ALA A 61 11.25 -3.04 0.34
C ALA A 61 12.50 -3.54 -0.41
N VAL A 62 12.37 -3.84 -1.71
CA VAL A 62 13.51 -4.22 -2.55
C VAL A 62 14.56 -3.11 -2.60
N PHE A 63 14.14 -1.84 -2.74
CA PHE A 63 15.06 -0.70 -2.68
C PHE A 63 15.74 -0.60 -1.31
N SER A 64 15.00 -0.75 -0.21
CA SER A 64 15.59 -0.72 1.13
C SER A 64 16.61 -1.83 1.36
N PHE A 65 16.30 -3.07 0.95
CA PHE A 65 17.27 -4.18 1.03
C PHE A 65 18.49 -3.94 0.15
N SER A 66 18.32 -3.33 -1.03
CA SER A 66 19.44 -3.00 -1.92
C SER A 66 20.34 -1.89 -1.36
N CYS A 67 19.86 -1.14 -0.37
CA CYS A 67 20.60 -0.10 0.33
C CYS A 67 21.02 -0.52 1.75
N ASP A 68 21.03 -1.82 2.06
CA ASP A 68 21.35 -2.38 3.38
C ASP A 68 20.47 -1.87 4.54
N GLN A 69 19.30 -1.31 4.24
CA GLN A 69 18.30 -0.89 5.22
C GLN A 69 17.31 -2.03 5.48
N ASN A 70 17.78 -3.08 6.14
CA ASN A 70 17.05 -4.29 6.43
C ASN A 70 15.80 -4.03 7.27
N VAL A 71 15.87 -3.14 8.27
CA VAL A 71 14.70 -2.85 9.12
C VAL A 71 13.58 -2.19 8.31
N CYS A 72 13.93 -1.18 7.49
CA CYS A 72 12.99 -0.56 6.57
C CYS A 72 12.43 -1.58 5.57
N GLY A 73 13.29 -2.43 4.98
CA GLY A 73 12.87 -3.47 4.04
C GLY A 73 11.87 -4.45 4.65
N VAL A 74 12.12 -4.93 5.87
CA VAL A 74 11.21 -5.83 6.59
C VAL A 74 9.87 -5.16 6.87
N LEU A 75 9.87 -3.91 7.35
CA LEU A 75 8.65 -3.16 7.62
C LEU A 75 7.83 -2.93 6.34
N GLN A 76 8.46 -2.51 5.25
CA GLN A 76 7.78 -2.22 3.99
C GLN A 76 7.23 -3.50 3.32
N MET A 77 7.99 -4.60 3.37
CA MET A 77 7.50 -5.90 2.89
C MET A 77 6.32 -6.40 3.74
N SER A 78 6.41 -6.22 5.07
CA SER A 78 5.33 -6.58 5.99
C SER A 78 4.07 -5.74 5.74
N ALA A 79 4.21 -4.44 5.45
CA ALA A 79 3.11 -3.57 5.04
C ALA A 79 2.47 -4.06 3.73
N ALA A 80 3.27 -4.41 2.73
CA ALA A 80 2.78 -4.95 1.46
C ALA A 80 1.93 -6.21 1.67
N ILE A 81 2.39 -7.12 2.53
CA ILE A 81 1.68 -8.36 2.88
C ILE A 81 0.41 -8.05 3.67
N ALA A 82 0.50 -7.25 4.74
CA ALA A 82 -0.63 -6.91 5.60
C ALA A 82 -1.75 -6.20 4.82
N SER A 83 -1.38 -5.21 4.01
CA SER A 83 -2.32 -4.47 3.16
C SER A 83 -2.97 -5.38 2.11
N THR A 84 -2.18 -6.24 1.44
CA THR A 84 -2.70 -7.24 0.49
C THR A 84 -3.70 -8.18 1.16
N MET A 85 -3.37 -8.71 2.34
CA MET A 85 -4.23 -9.59 3.10
C MET A 85 -5.51 -8.88 3.56
N PHE A 86 -5.43 -7.60 3.94
CA PHE A 86 -6.60 -6.79 4.25
C PHE A 86 -7.50 -6.60 3.02
N HIS A 87 -6.96 -6.17 1.88
CA HIS A 87 -7.77 -5.96 0.67
C HIS A 87 -8.41 -7.24 0.16
N ARG A 88 -7.72 -8.38 0.28
CA ARG A 88 -8.21 -9.71 -0.11
C ARG A 88 -9.31 -10.21 0.82
N SER A 89 -9.06 -10.23 2.12
CA SER A 89 -9.89 -10.91 3.13
C SER A 89 -10.94 -10.00 3.77
N LYS A 90 -10.71 -8.67 3.75
CA LYS A 90 -11.48 -7.65 4.45
C LYS A 90 -11.57 -7.88 5.97
N GLU A 91 -10.61 -8.61 6.56
CA GLU A 91 -10.54 -8.82 8.01
C GLU A 91 -9.82 -7.66 8.70
N THR A 92 -10.45 -7.07 9.73
CA THR A 92 -9.95 -5.88 10.45
C THR A 92 -8.61 -6.09 11.14
N LYS A 93 -8.26 -7.32 11.53
CA LYS A 93 -6.93 -7.62 12.12
C LYS A 93 -5.78 -7.25 11.18
N TYR A 94 -5.95 -7.43 9.86
CA TYR A 94 -4.93 -7.06 8.89
C TYR A 94 -4.88 -5.55 8.66
N LEU A 95 -6.01 -4.85 8.79
CA LEU A 95 -6.04 -3.39 8.77
C LEU A 95 -5.27 -2.81 9.96
N LEU A 96 -5.46 -3.36 11.15
CA LEU A 96 -4.73 -2.92 12.35
C LEU A 96 -3.23 -3.16 12.21
N LEU A 97 -2.84 -4.31 11.66
CA LEU A 97 -1.44 -4.63 11.38
C LEU A 97 -0.83 -3.67 10.35
N ASP A 98 -1.53 -3.44 9.24
CA ASP A 98 -1.13 -2.51 8.18
C ASP A 98 -0.97 -1.08 8.71
N ALA A 99 -1.95 -0.61 9.52
CA ALA A 99 -1.92 0.70 10.16
C ALA A 99 -0.78 0.83 11.19
N PHE A 100 -0.51 -0.22 11.97
CA PHE A 100 0.59 -0.24 12.93
C PHE A 100 1.94 -0.12 12.22
N ILE A 101 2.19 -0.96 11.22
CA ILE A 101 3.44 -0.95 10.44
C ILE A 101 3.61 0.39 9.71
N SER A 102 2.54 0.88 9.08
CA SER A 102 2.53 2.20 8.42
C SER A 102 2.82 3.33 9.41
N GLY A 103 2.28 3.24 10.63
CA GLY A 103 2.58 4.17 11.72
C GLY A 103 4.05 4.16 12.12
N THR A 104 4.65 2.98 12.29
CA THR A 104 6.08 2.82 12.57
C THR A 104 6.96 3.42 11.45
N LEU A 105 6.63 3.15 10.19
CA LEU A 105 7.30 3.77 9.04
C LEU A 105 7.15 5.30 9.04
N GLY A 106 5.98 5.80 9.44
CA GLY A 106 5.74 7.24 9.64
C GLY A 106 6.61 7.85 10.72
N PHE A 107 6.83 7.16 11.84
CA PHE A 107 7.77 7.63 12.88
C PHE A 107 9.22 7.66 12.40
N ILE A 108 9.67 6.63 11.69
CA ILE A 108 11.00 6.59 11.07
C ILE A 108 11.15 7.77 10.10
N PHE A 109 10.11 8.05 9.31
CA PHE A 109 10.09 9.22 8.42
C PHE A 109 10.21 10.54 9.17
N ILE A 110 9.48 10.73 10.27
CA ILE A 110 9.55 11.95 11.09
C ILE A 110 10.93 12.10 11.73
N PHE A 111 11.53 11.01 12.22
CA PHE A 111 12.88 11.01 12.78
C PHE A 111 13.93 11.42 11.75
N ALA A 112 13.96 10.74 10.59
CA ALA A 112 14.79 11.15 9.46
C ALA A 112 14.49 12.60 9.06
N GLY A 113 13.20 12.95 9.13
CA GLY A 113 12.63 14.28 9.08
C GLY A 113 13.43 15.31 9.84
N GLN A 114 13.39 15.18 11.16
CA GLN A 114 14.02 16.06 12.14
C GLN A 114 15.55 16.05 12.04
N HIS A 115 16.17 14.88 11.86
CA HIS A 115 17.62 14.76 11.73
C HIS A 115 18.18 15.57 10.54
N THR A 116 17.44 15.64 9.42
CA THR A 116 17.85 16.51 8.31
C THR A 116 17.58 18.00 8.58
N LEU A 117 16.56 18.34 9.40
CA LEU A 117 16.22 19.74 9.72
C LEU A 117 17.26 20.40 10.61
N SER A 118 17.82 19.67 11.59
CA SER A 118 18.95 20.14 12.38
C SER A 118 20.18 20.43 11.53
N ASN A 119 20.28 19.85 10.33
CA ASN A 119 21.39 20.02 9.39
C ASN A 119 21.11 21.04 8.26
N ALA A 120 20.11 21.93 8.42
CA ALA A 120 19.86 23.13 7.60
C ALA A 120 19.48 22.94 6.10
N TRP A 121 18.72 21.90 5.75
CA TRP A 121 18.18 21.72 4.39
C TRP A 121 16.71 22.15 4.27
N TYR A 122 16.46 23.46 4.12
CA TYR A 122 15.12 24.06 4.09
C TYR A 122 14.20 23.57 2.94
N GLY A 123 14.74 23.12 1.80
CA GLY A 123 13.94 22.54 0.71
C GLY A 123 13.28 21.20 1.05
N ILE A 124 13.83 20.47 2.02
CA ILE A 124 13.36 19.15 2.46
C ILE A 124 12.18 19.29 3.46
N LEU A 125 12.08 20.43 4.17
CA LEU A 125 11.02 20.69 5.15
C LEU A 125 9.63 20.76 4.50
N THR A 126 9.51 21.37 3.32
CA THR A 126 8.23 21.51 2.59
C THR A 126 7.73 20.16 2.09
N ALA A 127 8.60 19.32 1.53
CA ALA A 127 8.26 17.96 1.11
C ALA A 127 7.80 17.12 2.31
N LYS A 128 8.42 17.30 3.48
CA LYS A 128 8.12 16.57 4.72
C LYS A 128 6.82 17.00 5.39
N LEU A 129 6.50 18.30 5.41
CA LEU A 129 5.20 18.80 5.91
C LEU A 129 4.05 18.36 5.02
N LEU A 130 4.25 18.40 3.69
CA LEU A 130 3.29 17.86 2.73
C LEU A 130 3.04 16.37 3.01
N LEU A 131 4.11 15.62 3.26
CA LEU A 131 4.01 14.19 3.50
C LEU A 131 3.39 13.82 4.86
N ALA A 132 3.77 14.50 5.94
CA ALA A 132 3.15 14.32 7.25
C ALA A 132 1.65 14.62 7.21
N SER A 133 1.25 15.64 6.44
CA SER A 133 -0.16 15.96 6.17
C SER A 133 -0.85 14.85 5.40
N LEU A 134 -0.17 14.26 4.41
CA LEU A 134 -0.67 13.11 3.65
C LEU A 134 -0.83 11.86 4.54
N CYS A 135 0.11 11.59 5.47
CA CYS A 135 0.01 10.50 6.47
C CYS A 135 -1.14 10.71 7.47
N ALA A 136 -1.30 11.93 8.00
CA ALA A 136 -2.43 12.26 8.88
C ALA A 136 -3.77 12.10 8.15
N PHE A 137 -3.81 12.48 6.86
CA PHE A 137 -4.96 12.23 6.00
C PHE A 137 -5.23 10.73 5.78
N THR A 138 -4.19 9.90 5.64
CA THR A 138 -4.30 8.42 5.56
C THR A 138 -4.99 7.84 6.77
N TRP A 139 -4.59 8.28 7.96
CA TRP A 139 -5.16 7.79 9.22
C TRP A 139 -6.66 8.09 9.32
N LEU A 140 -7.06 9.29 8.92
CA LEU A 140 -8.46 9.71 8.92
C LEU A 140 -9.30 8.99 7.86
N TYR A 141 -8.73 8.69 6.68
CA TYR A 141 -9.50 8.16 5.55
C TYR A 141 -9.50 6.63 5.43
N CYS A 142 -8.47 5.93 5.93
CA CYS A 142 -8.43 4.46 5.95
C CYS A 142 -9.50 3.82 6.85
N GLY A 143 -10.15 4.60 7.73
CA GLY A 143 -11.26 4.15 8.57
C GLY A 143 -12.66 4.24 7.94
N MET A 144 -12.81 4.82 6.73
CA MET A 144 -14.13 5.03 6.14
C MET A 144 -14.61 3.83 5.30
N PRO A 145 -15.90 3.44 5.39
CA PRO A 145 -16.46 2.40 4.54
C PRO A 145 -16.46 2.85 3.08
N GLY A 146 -15.64 2.19 2.27
CA GLY A 146 -15.36 2.61 0.90
C GLY A 146 -16.13 1.86 -0.17
N GLY A 147 -16.92 2.57 -0.98
CA GLY A 147 -17.43 2.09 -2.27
C GLY A 147 -16.42 2.28 -3.41
N GLU A 148 -16.87 2.22 -4.66
CA GLU A 148 -16.00 2.28 -5.86
C GLU A 148 -15.11 3.54 -5.94
N ARG A 149 -15.60 4.69 -5.44
CA ARG A 149 -14.83 5.93 -5.38
C ARG A 149 -13.67 5.86 -4.40
N TYR A 150 -13.87 5.22 -3.25
CA TYR A 150 -12.81 4.99 -2.28
C TYR A 150 -11.74 4.08 -2.88
N ASP A 151 -12.13 2.99 -3.54
CA ASP A 151 -11.17 2.07 -4.16
C ASP A 151 -10.29 2.77 -5.21
N LYS A 152 -10.86 3.61 -6.07
CA LYS A 152 -10.10 4.38 -7.07
C LYS A 152 -9.12 5.35 -6.42
N TRP A 153 -9.54 6.03 -5.37
CA TRP A 153 -8.68 6.97 -4.65
C TRP A 153 -7.59 6.24 -3.86
N HIS A 154 -7.94 5.17 -3.14
CA HIS A 154 -7.02 4.35 -2.35
C HIS A 154 -5.97 3.68 -3.24
N ASN A 155 -6.34 3.31 -4.47
CA ASN A 155 -5.40 2.84 -5.46
C ASN A 155 -4.34 3.90 -5.80
N ARG A 156 -4.76 5.15 -6.08
CA ARG A 156 -3.83 6.27 -6.31
C ARG A 156 -2.96 6.54 -5.09
N TRP A 157 -3.56 6.42 -3.91
CA TRP A 157 -2.88 6.60 -2.65
C TRP A 157 -1.70 5.63 -2.48
N HIS A 158 -1.87 4.34 -2.80
CA HIS A 158 -0.77 3.36 -2.78
C HIS A 158 0.46 3.83 -3.57
N TYR A 159 0.25 4.41 -4.76
CA TYR A 159 1.38 4.91 -5.55
C TYR A 159 2.07 6.11 -4.91
N VAL A 160 1.30 7.04 -4.32
CA VAL A 160 1.86 8.23 -3.65
C VAL A 160 2.64 7.85 -2.40
N SER A 161 2.08 6.99 -1.54
CA SER A 161 2.75 6.47 -0.34
C SER A 161 3.93 5.57 -0.69
N GLY A 162 3.86 4.78 -1.75
CA GLY A 162 4.98 3.98 -2.26
C GLY A 162 6.15 4.84 -2.73
N ALA A 163 5.90 5.84 -3.58
CA ALA A 163 6.93 6.77 -4.08
C ALA A 163 7.60 7.55 -2.95
N THR A 164 6.79 7.94 -1.96
CA THR A 164 7.22 8.55 -0.72
C THR A 164 8.17 7.65 0.08
N THR A 165 7.80 6.38 0.23
CA THR A 165 8.56 5.39 1.00
C THR A 165 9.92 5.13 0.34
N ILE A 166 9.94 5.02 -1.00
CA ILE A 166 11.17 4.89 -1.79
C ILE A 166 12.04 6.15 -1.62
N SER A 167 11.47 7.34 -1.76
CA SER A 167 12.21 8.59 -1.56
C SER A 167 12.84 8.63 -0.17
N THR A 168 12.09 8.27 0.86
CA THR A 168 12.57 8.21 2.25
C THR A 168 13.74 7.26 2.41
N THR A 169 13.65 6.07 1.82
CA THR A 169 14.72 5.08 1.80
C THR A 169 16.00 5.69 1.21
N LEU A 170 15.90 6.33 0.04
CA LEU A 170 17.04 6.98 -0.61
C LEU A 170 17.62 8.11 0.23
N PHE A 171 16.77 8.91 0.89
CA PHE A 171 17.22 9.96 1.82
C PHE A 171 17.95 9.37 3.02
N LEU A 172 17.44 8.30 3.63
CA LEU A 172 18.12 7.61 4.71
C LEU A 172 19.47 7.08 4.24
N THR A 173 19.56 6.48 3.06
CA THR A 173 20.83 5.94 2.54
C THR A 173 21.86 7.05 2.35
N MET A 174 21.42 8.22 1.87
CA MET A 174 22.32 9.33 1.57
C MET A 174 22.77 10.09 2.82
N TYR A 175 21.88 10.28 3.80
CA TYR A 175 22.13 11.20 4.93
C TYR A 175 22.26 10.51 6.28
N LEU A 176 21.90 9.23 6.39
CA LEU A 176 22.03 8.43 7.60
C LEU A 176 22.26 6.94 7.25
N PRO A 177 23.38 6.60 6.58
CA PRO A 177 23.65 5.23 6.13
C PRO A 177 23.73 4.23 7.29
N GLU A 178 24.03 4.71 8.50
CA GLU A 178 24.15 3.91 9.74
C GLU A 178 22.79 3.68 10.43
N PHE A 179 21.67 4.04 9.80
CA PHE A 179 20.34 4.00 10.40
C PHE A 179 19.98 2.65 11.05
N ASP A 180 20.23 1.54 10.36
CA ASP A 180 19.92 0.20 10.87
C ASP A 180 20.72 -0.13 12.14
N LEU A 181 21.97 0.34 12.20
CA LEU A 181 22.86 0.13 13.34
C LEU A 181 22.38 0.96 14.56
N LEU A 182 22.06 2.25 14.34
CA LEU A 182 21.48 3.12 15.36
C LEU A 182 20.16 2.56 15.92
N LEU A 183 19.31 2.02 15.04
CA LEU A 183 18.04 1.43 15.45
C LEU A 183 18.25 0.13 16.24
N HIS A 184 19.21 -0.69 15.84
CA HIS A 184 19.59 -1.90 16.57
C HIS A 184 20.10 -1.57 17.98
N GLU A 185 21.00 -0.59 18.12
CA GLU A 185 21.50 -0.12 19.41
C GLU A 185 20.37 0.42 20.30
N LEU A 186 19.46 1.23 19.74
CA LEU A 186 18.31 1.75 20.47
C LEU A 186 17.41 0.63 21.02
N VAL A 187 17.15 -0.41 20.21
CA VAL A 187 16.37 -1.56 20.64
C VAL A 187 17.09 -2.33 21.74
N GLN A 188 18.40 -2.53 21.64
CA GLN A 188 19.20 -3.17 22.69
C GLN A 188 19.16 -2.38 23.99
N ASP A 189 19.30 -1.06 23.94
CA ASP A 189 19.23 -0.18 25.11
C ASP A 189 17.85 -0.26 25.78
N MET A 190 16.77 -0.20 25.00
CA MET A 190 15.41 -0.36 25.52
C MET A 190 15.19 -1.72 26.20
N MET A 191 15.76 -2.79 25.64
CA MET A 191 15.67 -4.13 26.21
C MET A 191 16.48 -4.24 27.51
N SER A 192 17.67 -3.63 27.57
CA SER A 192 18.50 -3.55 28.77
C SER A 192 17.77 -2.81 29.90
N VAL A 193 17.22 -1.63 29.62
CA VAL A 193 16.44 -0.85 30.58
C VAL A 193 15.25 -1.66 31.09
N ARG A 194 14.48 -2.31 30.20
CA ARG A 194 13.35 -3.15 30.59
C ARG A 194 13.77 -4.31 31.50
N SER A 195 14.92 -4.93 31.23
CA SER A 195 15.45 -6.03 32.05
C SER A 195 15.86 -5.60 33.46
N MET A 196 16.17 -4.32 33.69
CA MET A 196 16.45 -3.79 35.02
C MET A 196 15.20 -3.60 35.89
N PHE A 197 14.00 -3.57 35.28
CA PHE A 197 12.73 -3.34 35.97
C PHE A 197 11.83 -4.58 36.08
N LEU A 198 12.30 -5.74 35.61
CA LEU A 198 11.66 -7.05 35.77
C LEU A 198 12.44 -7.89 36.78
#